data_AF-A0A2J9E2Y1-F1
#
_entry.id   AF-A0A2J9E2Y1-F1
#
_cell.length_a   1.000
_cell.length_b   1.000
_cell.length_c   1.000
_cell.angle_alpha   90.00
_cell.angle_beta   90.00
_cell.angle_gamma   90.00
#
_symmetry.space_group_name_H-M   'P 1'
#
loop_
_entity.id
_entity.type
_entity.pdbx_description
1 polymer ?
#
loop_
_entity_poly.entity_id
_entity_poly.type
_entity_poly.pdbx_seq_one_letter_code
_entity_poly.pdbx_strand_id
1 'polypeptide(L)' 'MSKYQHTKGEIRDNAIQALLHDPLFRQRIEQKHKGKGSYRRKDKHGKRGGWEASDKQSAYHWPSAL' A
#
# COMPACT_ATOMS: atom_id res chain seq x y z
N MET A 1 -27.07 20.20 -3.92
CA MET A 1 -26.33 18.97 -3.49
C MET A 1 -26.61 17.87 -4.48
N SER A 2 -25.60 17.12 -4.93
CA SER A 2 -25.80 15.97 -5.84
C SER A 2 -26.34 14.76 -5.07
N LYS A 3 -27.22 13.98 -5.70
CA LYS A 3 -27.82 12.78 -5.11
C LYS A 3 -26.99 11.54 -5.43
N TYR A 4 -26.85 10.62 -4.48
CA TYR A 4 -26.13 9.36 -4.67
C TYR A 4 -26.97 8.35 -5.48
N GLN A 5 -26.36 7.66 -6.44
CA GLN A 5 -26.99 6.60 -7.23
C GLN A 5 -26.60 5.23 -6.68
N HIS A 6 -27.57 4.51 -6.10
CA HIS A 6 -27.39 3.17 -5.52
C HIS A 6 -27.61 2.05 -6.55
N THR A 7 -27.12 0.84 -6.26
CA THR A 7 -27.17 -0.31 -7.18
C THR A 7 -28.39 -1.22 -6.98
N LYS A 8 -29.27 -0.90 -6.02
CA LYS A 8 -30.42 -1.76 -5.64
C LYS A 8 -31.63 -1.72 -6.60
N GLY A 9 -31.57 -0.92 -7.68
CA GLY A 9 -32.74 -0.70 -8.54
C GLY A 9 -33.84 0.06 -7.81
N GLU A 10 -35.11 -0.17 -8.16
CA GLU A 10 -36.25 0.44 -7.45
C GLU A 10 -36.43 -0.20 -6.06
N ILE A 11 -36.36 0.63 -5.01
CA ILE A 11 -36.56 0.16 -3.64
C ILE A 11 -38.06 0.27 -3.31
N ARG A 12 -38.69 -0.87 -2.97
CA ARG A 12 -40.14 -0.95 -2.72
C ARG A 12 -40.53 -0.80 -1.25
N ASP A 13 -39.79 -1.46 -0.36
CA ASP A 13 -40.17 -1.55 1.06
C ASP A 13 -39.34 -0.61 1.94
N ASN A 14 -38.06 -0.92 2.18
CA ASN A 14 -37.22 -0.18 3.11
C ASN A 14 -35.97 0.40 2.43
N ALA A 15 -35.94 1.74 2.31
CA ALA A 15 -34.83 2.48 1.73
C ALA A 15 -33.51 2.36 2.53
N ILE A 16 -33.58 2.43 3.87
CA ILE A 16 -32.38 2.40 4.72
C ILE A 16 -31.74 1.02 4.68
N GLN A 17 -32.54 -0.04 4.79
CA GLN A 17 -32.04 -1.41 4.74
C GLN A 17 -31.45 -1.74 3.36
N ALA A 18 -32.09 -1.28 2.28
CA ALA A 18 -31.55 -1.44 0.94
C ALA A 18 -30.19 -0.76 0.78
N LEU A 19 -30.06 0.47 1.29
CA LEU A 19 -28.79 1.20 1.27
C LEU A 19 -27.73 0.56 2.18
N LEU A 20 -28.11 0.03 3.34
CA LEU A 20 -27.18 -0.64 4.25
C LEU A 20 -26.46 -1.82 3.57
N HIS A 21 -27.15 -2.53 2.68
CA HIS A 21 -26.58 -3.62 1.89
C HIS A 21 -26.01 -3.18 0.53
N ASP A 22 -25.95 -1.87 0.25
CA ASP A 22 -25.34 -1.29 -0.93
C ASP A 22 -23.83 -1.08 -0.73
N PRO A 23 -22.99 -1.09 -1.79
CA PRO A 23 -21.54 -0.87 -1.67
C PRO A 23 -21.16 0.44 -0.96
N LEU A 24 -22.07 1.42 -0.91
CA LEU A 24 -21.90 2.66 -0.15
C LEU A 24 -21.50 2.39 1.31
N PHE A 25 -22.18 1.45 1.98
CA PHE A 25 -21.99 1.12 3.39
C PHE A 25 -21.25 -0.20 3.61
N ARG A 26 -20.34 -0.56 2.72
CA ARG A 26 -19.50 -1.73 2.89
C ARG A 26 -18.55 -1.60 4.08
N GLN A 27 -18.21 -2.74 4.69
CA GLN A 27 -17.14 -2.79 5.67
C GLN A 27 -15.83 -2.29 5.05
N ARG A 28 -15.20 -1.34 5.73
CA ARG A 28 -13.87 -0.84 5.38
C ARG A 28 -12.86 -1.44 6.35
N ILE A 29 -11.79 -2.00 5.81
CA ILE A 29 -10.69 -2.56 6.58
C ILE A 29 -9.49 -1.64 6.36
N GLU A 30 -8.96 -1.11 7.44
CA GLU A 30 -7.76 -0.29 7.39
C GLU A 30 -6.51 -1.16 7.19
N GLN A 31 -5.56 -0.69 6.38
CA GLN A 31 -4.26 -1.34 6.26
C GLN A 31 -3.41 -1.01 7.47
N LYS A 32 -3.20 -2.00 8.34
CA LYS A 32 -2.31 -1.85 9.49
C LYS A 32 -0.85 -1.62 9.09
N HIS A 33 -0.14 -0.86 9.92
CA HIS A 33 1.27 -0.52 9.71
C HIS A 33 2.27 -1.60 10.15
N LYS A 34 1.85 -2.57 10.98
CA LYS A 34 2.72 -3.66 11.47
C LYS A 34 1.99 -5.01 11.54
N GLY A 35 2.74 -6.11 11.43
CA GLY A 35 2.23 -7.49 11.52
C GLY A 35 1.69 -8.05 10.19
N LYS A 36 0.78 -9.05 10.25
CA LYS A 36 0.30 -9.81 9.07
C LYS A 36 -0.36 -8.93 7.98
N GLY A 37 0.27 -8.79 6.81
CA GLY A 37 -0.29 -7.97 5.72
C GLY A 37 0.01 -6.47 5.84
N SER A 38 0.97 -6.09 6.69
CA SER A 38 1.49 -4.72 6.76
C SER A 38 2.61 -4.42 5.76
N TYR A 39 3.21 -5.45 5.15
CA TYR A 39 4.31 -5.28 4.21
C TYR A 39 3.88 -4.50 2.97
N ARG A 40 4.65 -3.47 2.61
CA ARG A 40 4.47 -2.65 1.41
C ARG A 40 5.75 -2.72 0.58
N ARG A 41 5.63 -2.98 -0.72
CA ARG A 41 6.80 -3.03 -1.63
C ARG A 41 7.52 -1.68 -1.74
N LYS A 42 6.77 -0.58 -1.63
CA LYS A 42 7.27 0.79 -1.65
C LYS A 42 6.60 1.58 -0.54
N ASP A 43 7.42 2.29 0.25
CA ASP A 43 6.92 3.23 1.25
C ASP A 43 6.50 4.55 0.60
N LYS A 44 5.71 5.35 1.34
CA LYS A 44 5.23 6.67 0.88
C LYS A 44 6.37 7.58 0.45
N HIS A 45 7.48 7.54 1.17
CA HIS A 45 8.72 8.23 0.84
C HIS A 45 9.77 7.16 0.52
N GLY A 46 9.92 6.84 -0.76
CA GLY A 46 10.92 5.88 -1.21
C GLY A 46 12.33 6.33 -0.84
N LYS A 47 13.25 5.37 -0.70
CA LYS A 47 14.68 5.69 -0.57
C LYS A 47 15.10 6.46 -1.82
N ARG A 48 15.64 7.68 -1.65
CA ARG A 48 16.37 8.36 -2.72
C ARG A 48 17.48 7.41 -3.18
N GLY A 49 17.66 7.26 -4.49
CA GLY A 49 18.64 6.35 -5.08
C GLY A 49 19.97 6.41 -4.32
N GLY A 50 20.53 5.23 -4.05
CA GLY A 50 21.70 5.09 -3.18
C GLY A 50 22.82 6.01 -3.61
N TRP A 51 23.26 6.88 -2.71
CA TRP A 51 24.63 7.32 -2.73
C TRP A 51 25.43 6.13 -2.18
N GLU A 52 25.84 5.26 -3.11
CA GLU A 52 26.84 4.23 -2.86
C GLU A 52 28.12 4.97 -2.46
N ALA A 53 28.38 5.02 -1.16
CA ALA A 53 29.54 5.72 -0.64
C ALA A 53 30.78 4.85 -0.90
N SER A 54 31.44 5.13 -2.03
CA SER A 54 32.84 4.86 -2.36
C SER A 54 33.26 3.38 -2.36
N ASP A 55 33.56 2.89 -3.56
CA ASP A 55 34.45 1.75 -3.78
C ASP A 55 35.79 1.97 -3.05
N LYS A 56 35.97 1.38 -1.86
CA LYS A 56 37.31 1.25 -1.28
C LYS A 56 37.96 0.04 -1.92
N GLN A 57 38.65 0.28 -3.03
CA GLN A 57 39.59 -0.64 -3.65
C GLN A 57 40.79 -0.79 -2.70
N SER A 58 40.69 -1.63 -1.67
CA SER A 58 41.86 -2.00 -0.87
C SER A 58 42.66 -3.02 -1.66
N ALA A 59 43.68 -2.52 -2.34
CA ALA A 59 44.68 -3.30 -3.06
C ALA A 59 45.30 -4.36 -2.14
N TYR A 60 44.93 -5.63 -2.33
CA TYR A 60 45.76 -6.75 -1.90
C TYR A 60 46.87 -6.92 -2.95
N HIS A 61 47.91 -6.10 -2.85
CA HIS A 61 49.17 -6.34 -3.53
C HIS A 61 49.84 -7.55 -2.87
N TRP A 62 49.89 -8.68 -3.58
CA TRP A 62 50.75 -9.81 -3.24
C TRP A 62 52.11 -9.59 -3.92
N PRO A 63 53.22 -9.36 -3.20
CA PRO A 63 54.52 -9.41 -3.83
C PRO A 63 54.84 -10.90 -4.02
N SER A 64 55.00 -11.31 -5.27
CA SER A 64 55.71 -12.54 -5.60
C SER A 64 57.09 -12.51 -4.94
N ALA A 65 57.38 -13.52 -4.12
CA ALA A 65 58.73 -13.79 -3.64
C ALA A 65 58.98 -15.31 -3.70
N LEU A 66 59.98 -15.65 -4.53
CA LEU A 66 60.64 -16.93 -4.79
C LEU A 66 59.94 -17.89 -5.77
#